data_AF-A0A1W6ZSB8-F1
#
_entry.id   AF-A0A1W6ZSB8-F1
#
_cell.length_a   1.000
_cell.length_b   1.000
_cell.length_c   1.000
_cell.angle_alpha   90.00
_cell.angle_beta   90.00
_cell.angle_gamma   90.00
#
_symmetry.space_group_name_H-M   'P 1'
#
loop_
_entity.id
_entity.type
_entity.pdbx_description
1 polymer ?
#
loop_
_entity_poly.entity_id
_entity_poly.type
_entity_poly.pdbx_seq_one_letter_code
_entity_poly.pdbx_strand_id
1 'polypeptide(L)'
;MTERTTVRLPEELLARAKRKAAAEGRTLTALIEDGLRRVVNETAAKPKKRRVSLPVSMATGGPMPGIDISDSAALQELEDLEYVERMKHFR
;
A
#
# COMPACT_ATOMS: atom_id res chain seq x y z
N MET A 1 4.99 0.80 22.91
CA MET A 1 4.88 0.30 24.29
C MET A 1 4.20 -1.06 24.24
N THR A 2 4.65 -2.04 25.02
CA THR A 2 4.05 -3.38 25.10
C THR A 2 3.26 -3.51 26.39
N GLU A 3 2.00 -3.97 26.31
CA GLU A 3 1.15 -4.26 27.46
C GLU A 3 0.99 -5.77 27.65
N ARG A 4 0.81 -6.21 28.90
CA ARG A 4 0.57 -7.62 29.24
C ARG A 4 -0.91 -7.83 29.52
N THR A 5 -1.55 -8.66 28.70
CA THR A 5 -2.96 -9.01 28.82
C THR A 5 -3.11 -10.52 29.01
N THR A 6 -4.03 -10.95 29.88
CA THR A 6 -4.37 -12.37 30.07
C THR A 6 -5.70 -12.66 29.37
N VAL A 7 -5.70 -13.62 28.44
CA VAL A 7 -6.91 -14.04 27.70
C VAL A 7 -7.15 -15.53 27.90
N ARG A 8 -8.42 -15.94 27.94
CA ARG A 8 -8.79 -17.36 27.94
C ARG A 8 -8.94 -17.83 26.50
N LEU A 9 -8.22 -18.88 26.12
CA LEU A 9 -8.24 -19.46 24.78
C LEU A 9 -8.54 -20.96 24.88
N PRO A 10 -9.26 -21.55 23.91
CA PRO A 10 -9.41 -22.99 23.83
C PRO A 10 -8.05 -23.69 23.74
N GLU A 11 -7.89 -24.81 24.45
CA GLU A 11 -6.62 -25.54 24.53
C GLU A 11 -6.11 -25.98 23.15
N GLU A 12 -7.00 -26.52 22.32
CA GLU A 12 -6.70 -26.93 20.95
C GLU A 12 -6.17 -25.78 20.09
N LEU A 13 -6.72 -24.58 20.26
CA LEU A 13 -6.27 -23.39 19.54
C LEU A 13 -4.86 -23.00 20.00
N LEU A 14 -4.61 -23.03 21.31
CA LEU A 14 -3.31 -22.72 21.88
C LEU A 14 -2.24 -23.73 21.41
N ALA A 15 -2.56 -25.02 21.37
CA ALA A 15 -1.66 -26.06 20.88
C ALA A 15 -1.32 -25.89 19.39
N ARG A 16 -2.33 -25.56 18.55
CA ARG A 16 -2.12 -25.26 17.13
C ARG A 16 -1.27 -24.00 16.92
N ALA A 17 -1.54 -22.95 17.69
CA ALA A 17 -0.79 -21.70 17.60
C ALA A 17 0.68 -21.89 18.00
N LYS A 18 0.96 -22.65 19.06
CA LYS A 18 2.34 -22.99 19.47
C LYS A 18 3.09 -23.77 18.39
N ARG A 19 2.47 -24.80 17.81
CA ARG A 19 3.05 -25.57 16.70
C ARG A 19 3.39 -24.68 15.50
N LYS A 20 2.47 -23.78 15.14
CA LYS A 20 2.67 -22.83 14.04
C LYS A 20 3.82 -21.85 14.34
N ALA A 21 3.85 -21.29 15.53
CA ALA A 21 4.91 -20.36 15.94
C ALA A 21 6.29 -21.04 15.92
N ALA A 22 6.38 -22.28 16.42
CA ALA A 22 7.61 -23.06 16.38
C ALA A 22 8.06 -23.38 14.94
N ALA A 23 7.14 -23.80 14.07
CA ALA A 23 7.44 -24.07 12.66
C ALA A 23 7.92 -22.82 11.90
N GLU A 24 7.41 -21.65 12.26
CA GLU A 24 7.78 -20.35 11.67
C GLU A 24 8.97 -19.69 12.38
N GLY A 25 9.57 -20.34 13.39
CA GLY A 25 10.74 -19.81 14.12
C GLY A 25 10.46 -18.53 14.92
N ARG A 26 9.22 -18.31 15.36
CA ARG A 26 8.80 -17.11 16.09
C ARG A 26 8.09 -17.40 17.39
N THR A 27 7.94 -16.37 18.24
CA THR A 27 7.23 -16.51 19.51
C THR A 27 5.72 -16.57 19.33
N LEU A 28 5.02 -17.21 20.27
CA LEU A 28 3.55 -17.22 20.30
C LEU A 28 2.98 -15.80 20.39
N THR A 29 3.63 -14.91 21.15
CA THR A 29 3.23 -13.50 21.27
C THR A 29 3.29 -12.79 19.92
N ALA A 30 4.34 -12.98 19.13
CA ALA A 30 4.45 -12.39 17.80
C ALA A 30 3.37 -12.92 16.84
N LEU A 31 3.02 -14.21 16.93
CA LEU A 31 1.91 -14.78 16.17
C LEU A 31 0.55 -14.18 16.57
N ILE A 32 0.32 -13.97 17.87
CA ILE A 32 -0.90 -13.35 18.38
C ILE A 32 -0.98 -11.87 17.96
N GLU A 33 0.12 -11.13 18.06
CA GLU A 33 0.18 -9.73 17.62
C GLU A 33 -0.17 -9.59 16.14
N ASP A 34 0.43 -10.41 15.28
CA ASP A 34 0.12 -10.41 13.85
C ASP A 34 -1.35 -10.72 13.56
N GLY A 35 -1.92 -11.69 14.30
CA GLY A 35 -3.34 -12.02 14.20
C GLY A 35 -4.24 -10.84 14.55
N LEU A 36 -3.96 -10.18 15.68
CA LEU A 36 -4.69 -8.99 16.12
C LEU A 36 -4.54 -7.85 15.12
N ARG A 37 -3.32 -7.60 14.63
CA ARG A 37 -3.04 -6.55 13.64
C ARG A 37 -3.82 -6.78 12.35
N ARG A 38 -3.92 -8.03 11.88
CA ARG A 38 -4.73 -8.37 10.70
C ARG A 38 -6.21 -8.08 10.93
N VAL A 39 -6.77 -8.51 12.05
CA VAL A 39 -8.20 -8.34 12.35
C VAL A 39 -8.56 -6.86 12.54
N VAL A 40 -7.70 -6.08 13.22
CA VAL A 40 -7.93 -4.64 13.42
C VAL A 40 -7.77 -3.85 12.11
N ASN A 41 -6.79 -4.24 11.27
CA ASN A 41 -6.56 -3.57 9.99
C ASN A 41 -7.44 -4.08 8.85
N GLU A 42 -8.10 -5.24 8.99
CA GLU A 42 -9.23 -5.68 8.17
C GLU A 42 -10.45 -4.81 8.46
N THR A 43 -10.32 -3.53 8.12
CA THR A 43 -11.46 -2.64 7.95
C THR A 43 -12.28 -3.20 6.80
N ALA A 44 -13.46 -3.74 7.14
CA ALA A 44 -14.54 -4.23 6.30
C ALA A 44 -14.11 -4.47 4.84
N ALA A 45 -13.80 -5.73 4.51
CA ALA A 45 -13.44 -6.23 3.18
C ALA A 45 -13.61 -5.16 2.11
N LYS A 46 -12.54 -4.41 1.81
CA LYS A 46 -12.57 -3.38 0.76
C LYS A 46 -13.31 -4.01 -0.42
N PRO A 47 -14.42 -3.42 -0.90
CA PRO A 47 -15.23 -4.04 -1.94
C PRO A 47 -14.27 -4.45 -3.04
N LYS A 48 -14.30 -5.74 -3.44
CA LYS A 48 -13.41 -6.32 -4.45
C LYS A 48 -13.23 -5.26 -5.52
N LYS A 49 -12.05 -4.62 -5.57
CA LYS A 49 -11.81 -3.52 -6.51
C LYS A 49 -12.17 -4.09 -7.86
N ARG A 50 -13.21 -3.54 -8.50
CA ARG A 50 -13.65 -4.01 -9.82
C ARG A 50 -12.40 -3.93 -10.70
N ARG A 51 -12.00 -5.04 -11.31
CA ARG A 51 -10.93 -5.00 -12.31
C ARG A 51 -11.41 -4.06 -13.42
N VAL A 52 -10.82 -2.87 -13.50
CA VAL A 52 -11.07 -1.94 -14.59
C VAL A 52 -10.09 -2.30 -15.69
N SER A 53 -10.60 -2.57 -16.88
CA SER A 53 -9.75 -2.64 -18.08
C SER A 53 -9.41 -1.22 -18.46
N LEU A 54 -8.15 -0.83 -18.33
CA LEU A 54 -7.67 0.45 -18.83
C LEU A 54 -7.54 0.36 -20.35
N PRO A 55 -7.98 1.38 -21.12
CA PRO A 55 -7.71 1.44 -22.55
C PRO A 55 -6.20 1.54 -22.79
N VAL A 56 -5.71 0.88 -23.82
CA VAL A 56 -4.34 1.08 -24.31
C VAL A 56 -4.34 2.32 -25.20
N SER A 57 -3.51 3.31 -24.89
CA SER A 57 -3.34 4.48 -25.75
C SER A 57 -2.73 4.05 -27.09
N MET A 58 -3.43 4.34 -28.19
CA MET A 58 -2.93 4.17 -29.56
C MET A 58 -2.30 5.46 -30.11
N ALA A 59 -2.10 6.47 -29.26
CA ALA A 59 -1.46 7.71 -29.66
C ALA A 59 -0.03 7.43 -30.13
N THR A 60 0.29 7.86 -31.33
CA THR A 60 1.63 7.80 -31.90
C THR A 60 2.32 9.14 -31.72
N GLY A 61 3.60 9.12 -31.36
CA GLY A 61 4.38 10.33 -31.12
C GLY A 61 5.48 10.07 -30.10
N GLY A 62 6.48 10.94 -30.09
CA GLY A 62 7.47 11.01 -29.01
C GLY A 62 7.04 12.00 -27.94
N PRO A 63 7.90 12.26 -26.95
CA PRO A 63 7.72 13.41 -26.08
C PRO A 63 7.65 14.71 -26.87
N MET A 64 7.17 15.77 -26.21
CA MET A 64 7.17 17.11 -26.78
C MET A 64 8.58 17.46 -27.29
N PRO A 65 8.72 18.13 -28.45
CA PRO A 65 10.04 18.47 -28.99
C PRO A 65 10.92 19.19 -27.96
N GLY A 66 12.16 18.72 -27.79
CA GLY A 66 13.11 19.28 -26.84
C GLY A 66 12.99 18.76 -25.41
N ILE A 67 12.04 17.85 -25.11
CA ILE A 67 11.90 17.21 -23.81
C ILE A 67 12.55 15.83 -23.83
N ASP A 68 13.54 15.63 -22.96
CA ASP A 68 14.06 14.33 -22.61
C ASP A 68 13.27 13.73 -21.43
N ILE A 69 12.54 12.64 -21.69
CA ILE A 69 11.73 11.95 -20.67
C ILE A 69 12.54 11.16 -19.65
N SER A 70 13.84 10.98 -19.89
CA SER A 70 14.74 10.32 -18.95
C SER A 70 15.30 11.27 -17.89
N ASP A 71 15.15 12.59 -18.09
CA ASP A 71 15.53 13.61 -17.13
C ASP A 71 14.32 14.03 -16.28
N SER A 72 14.19 13.41 -15.10
CA SER A 72 13.10 13.71 -14.18
C SER A 72 13.12 15.15 -13.63
N ALA A 73 14.29 15.79 -13.57
CA ALA A 73 14.37 17.15 -13.04
C ALA A 73 13.82 18.16 -14.05
N ALA A 74 14.21 18.04 -15.33
CA ALA A 74 13.69 18.86 -16.41
C ALA A 74 12.16 18.73 -16.56
N LEU A 75 11.61 17.52 -16.36
CA LEU A 75 10.16 17.30 -16.38
C LEU A 75 9.45 18.05 -15.24
N GLN A 76 10.00 18.01 -14.02
CA GLN A 76 9.42 18.68 -12.87
C GLN A 76 9.38 20.21 -13.05
N GLU A 77 10.46 20.79 -13.58
CA GLU A 77 10.53 22.23 -13.86
C GLU A 77 9.46 22.68 -14.87
N LEU A 78 9.18 21.85 -15.88
CA LEU A 78 8.13 22.14 -16.85
C LEU A 78 6.73 22.08 -16.23
N GLU A 79 6.45 21.08 -15.40
CA GLU A 79 5.18 20.97 -14.68
C GLU A 79 4.95 22.18 -13.77
N ASP A 80 6.00 22.63 -13.08
CA ASP A 80 5.97 23.81 -12.21
C ASP A 80 5.68 25.10 -13.01
N LEU A 81 6.30 25.26 -14.19
CA LEU A 81 6.03 26.38 -15.10
C LEU A 81 4.59 26.37 -15.63
N GLU A 82 4.10 25.23 -16.10
CA GLU A 82 2.71 25.06 -16.58
C GLU A 82 1.70 25.38 -15.46
N TYR A 83 1.99 24.95 -14.23
CA TYR A 83 1.18 25.27 -13.05
C TYR A 83 1.09 26.78 -12.82
N VAL A 84 2.24 27.48 -12.85
CA VAL A 84 2.30 28.94 -12.68
C VAL A 84 1.54 29.68 -13.79
N GLU A 85 1.65 29.25 -15.05
CA GLU A 85 0.88 29.84 -16.16
C GLU A 85 -0.63 29.67 -15.95
N ARG A 86 -1.08 28.47 -15.57
CA ARG A 86 -2.50 28.19 -15.30
C ARG A 86 -3.06 29.09 -14.21
N MET A 87 -2.26 29.41 -13.18
CA MET A 87 -2.65 30.33 -12.11
C MET A 87 -2.75 31.79 -12.58
N LYS A 88 -1.95 32.20 -13.57
CA LYS A 88 -2.02 33.57 -14.14
C LYS A 88 -3.30 33.79 -14.96
N HIS A 89 -3.85 32.74 -15.56
CA HIS A 89 -5.08 32.78 -16.36
C HIS A 89 -6.38 32.70 -15.54
N PHE A 90 -6.30 32.51 -14.23
CA PHE A 90 -7.44 32.39 -13.32
C PHE A 90 -7.93 33.74 -12.74
N ARG A 91 -7.62 34.85 -13.40
CA ARG A 91 -8.01 36.22 -13.02
C ARG A 91 -9.17 36.75 -13.83
#